data_AF-A0A392NQL0-F1
#
_entry.id   AF-A0A392NQL0-F1
#
_cell.length_a   1.000
_cell.length_b   1.000
_cell.length_c   1.000
_cell.angle_alpha   90.00
_cell.angle_beta   90.00
_cell.angle_gamma   90.00
#
_symmetry.space_group_name_H-M   'P 1'
#
loop_
_entity.id
_entity.type
_entity.pdbx_description
1 polymer ?
#
loop_
_entity_poly.entity_id
_entity_poly.type
_entity_poly.pdbx_seq_one_letter_code
_entity_poly.pdbx_strand_id
1 'polypeptide(L)'
;MSSTLLEVTRSAHEEVERLERLIAKDLQNDPTSNKDRLFRSHRVRNMIDTISSTTERLVEIYDDKDNARKDEIAALGGQTATGINVFSAFYDRLKEIREYHRKHPVARVVDANDDFEALLKEEPQIEFSGEVLSLSLSLSTCACVITTHW
;
A
#
# COMPACT_ATOMS: atom_id res chain seq x y z
N MET A 1 -1.53 -19.13 3.53
CA MET A 1 -0.71 -18.03 4.04
C MET A 1 -1.01 -17.92 5.53
N SER A 2 -0.14 -18.43 6.39
CA SER A 2 -0.21 -18.13 7.82
C SER A 2 -0.08 -16.63 8.00
N SER A 3 -1.04 -16.00 8.68
CA SER A 3 -1.00 -14.61 9.09
C SER A 3 0.00 -14.42 10.24
N THR A 4 1.28 -14.68 9.99
CA THR A 4 2.33 -14.42 10.99
C THR A 4 2.71 -12.95 10.98
N LEU A 5 3.20 -12.42 12.10
CA LEU A 5 3.51 -11.01 12.25
C LEU A 5 4.61 -10.59 11.26
N LEU A 6 5.61 -11.45 11.04
CA LEU A 6 6.68 -11.18 10.08
C LEU A 6 6.17 -11.16 8.64
N GLU A 7 5.25 -12.05 8.27
CA GLU A 7 4.65 -12.03 6.93
C GLU A 7 3.75 -10.82 6.73
N VAL A 8 2.98 -10.41 7.75
CA VAL A 8 2.20 -9.17 7.72
C VAL A 8 3.12 -7.97 7.53
N THR A 9 4.24 -7.92 8.26
CA THR A 9 5.24 -6.84 8.14
C THR A 9 5.83 -6.80 6.72
N ARG A 10 6.19 -7.96 6.17
CA ARG A 10 6.70 -8.07 4.79
C ARG A 10 5.68 -7.58 3.77
N SER A 11 4.42 -8.00 3.90
CA SER A 11 3.34 -7.60 3.01
C SER A 11 3.03 -6.11 3.05
N ALA A 12 3.13 -5.49 4.23
CA ALA A 12 2.91 -4.06 4.41
C ALA A 12 4.03 -3.23 3.76
N HIS A 13 5.30 -3.63 3.89
CA HIS A 13 6.41 -3.00 3.16
C HIS A 13 6.25 -3.11 1.65
N GLU A 14 5.84 -4.29 1.16
CA GLU A 14 5.58 -4.51 -0.26
C GLU A 14 4.46 -3.60 -0.78
N GLU A 15 3.40 -3.40 0.01
CA GLU A 15 2.31 -2.49 -0.34
C GLU A 15 2.75 -1.03 -0.42
N VAL A 16 3.55 -0.56 0.55
CA VAL A 16 4.12 0.79 0.53
C VAL A 16 4.94 1.00 -0.74
N GLU A 17 5.86 0.08 -1.06
CA GLU A 17 6.70 0.18 -2.25
C GLU A 17 5.88 0.18 -3.55
N ARG A 18 4.81 -0.63 -3.61
CA ARG A 18 3.89 -0.65 -4.76
C ARG A 18 3.16 0.68 -4.94
N LEU A 19 2.60 1.24 -3.87
CA LEU A 19 1.89 2.52 -3.93
C LEU A 19 2.84 3.66 -4.34
N GLU A 20 4.09 3.67 -3.84
CA GLU A 20 5.11 4.64 -4.26
C GLU A 20 5.44 4.56 -5.75
N ARG A 21 5.62 3.33 -6.28
CA ARG A 21 5.83 3.11 -7.72
C ARG A 21 4.64 3.58 -8.54
N LEU A 22 3.42 3.37 -8.05
CA LEU A 22 2.20 3.79 -8.74
C LEU A 22 2.07 5.31 -8.76
N ILE A 23 2.34 5.98 -7.63
CA ILE A 23 2.40 7.45 -7.56
C ILE A 23 3.44 7.97 -8.55
N ALA A 24 4.64 7.39 -8.58
CA ALA A 24 5.69 7.81 -9.51
C ALA A 24 5.27 7.68 -10.98
N LYS A 25 4.62 6.56 -11.35
CA LYS A 25 4.09 6.34 -12.71
C LYS A 25 2.96 7.32 -13.04
N ASP A 26 2.10 7.63 -12.08
CA ASP A 26 0.97 8.55 -12.29
C ASP A 26 1.44 10.00 -12.45
N LEU A 27 2.46 10.40 -11.70
CA LEU A 27 3.08 11.73 -11.80
C LEU A 27 3.89 11.93 -13.09
N GLN A 28 4.42 10.86 -13.69
CA GLN A 28 5.09 10.92 -14.99
C GLN A 28 4.13 11.21 -16.15
N ASN A 29 2.83 10.92 -16.01
CA ASN A 29 1.83 11.19 -17.03
C ASN A 29 1.23 12.59 -16.83
N ASP A 30 1.50 13.50 -17.77
CA ASP A 30 0.94 14.86 -17.71
C ASP A 30 -0.54 14.90 -18.13
N PRO A 31 -1.44 15.43 -17.29
CA PRO A 31 -2.86 15.52 -17.60
C PRO A 31 -3.11 16.61 -18.63
N THR A 32 -3.90 16.30 -19.65
CA THR A 32 -4.27 17.24 -20.72
C THR A 32 -5.38 18.20 -20.31
N SER A 33 -6.25 17.78 -19.38
CA SER A 33 -7.39 18.57 -18.88
C SER A 33 -7.30 18.90 -17.39
N ASN A 34 -7.89 20.03 -16.99
CA ASN A 34 -8.04 20.40 -15.59
C ASN A 34 -8.84 19.37 -14.79
N LYS A 35 -9.80 18.70 -15.44
CA LYS A 35 -10.57 17.60 -14.84
C LYS A 35 -9.62 16.47 -14.47
N ASP A 36 -8.83 15.98 -15.41
CA ASP A 36 -7.90 14.86 -15.21
C ASP A 36 -6.82 15.19 -14.17
N ARG A 37 -6.38 16.45 -14.13
CA ARG A 37 -5.48 16.92 -13.06
C ARG A 37 -6.10 16.76 -11.68
N LEU A 38 -7.38 17.08 -11.51
CA LEU A 38 -8.09 16.93 -10.24
C LEU A 38 -8.27 15.45 -9.86
N PHE A 39 -8.67 14.61 -10.81
CA PHE A 39 -8.80 13.15 -10.60
C PHE A 39 -7.47 12.53 -10.16
N ARG A 40 -6.37 12.90 -10.83
CA ARG A 40 -5.01 12.47 -10.44
C ARG A 40 -4.67 12.93 -9.03
N SER A 41 -4.91 14.20 -8.69
CA SER A 41 -4.64 14.71 -7.34
C SER A 41 -5.41 13.97 -6.25
N HIS A 42 -6.67 13.59 -6.52
CA HIS A 42 -7.47 12.82 -5.56
C HIS A 42 -6.95 11.38 -5.42
N ARG A 43 -6.63 10.72 -6.54
CA ARG A 43 -6.05 9.37 -6.52
C ARG A 43 -4.73 9.33 -5.77
N VAL A 44 -3.82 10.26 -6.06
CA VAL A 44 -2.52 10.38 -5.37
C VAL A 44 -2.70 10.64 -3.88
N ARG A 45 -3.65 11.49 -3.49
CA ARG A 45 -3.96 11.72 -2.06
C ARG A 45 -4.37 10.42 -1.37
N ASN A 46 -5.33 9.69 -1.93
CA ASN A 46 -5.79 8.43 -1.34
C ASN A 46 -4.66 7.40 -1.18
N MET A 47 -3.75 7.33 -2.15
CA MET A 47 -2.58 6.45 -2.07
C MET A 47 -1.62 6.88 -0.95
N ILE A 48 -1.36 8.18 -0.82
CA ILE A 48 -0.52 8.72 0.25
C ILE A 48 -1.15 8.46 1.62
N ASP A 49 -2.45 8.66 1.79
CA ASP A 49 -3.14 8.39 3.06
C ASP A 49 -3.04 6.91 3.44
N THR A 50 -3.10 6.02 2.44
CA THR A 50 -2.89 4.58 2.63
C THR A 50 -1.45 4.27 3.04
N ILE A 51 -0.45 4.88 2.40
CA ILE A 51 0.97 4.76 2.80
C ILE A 51 1.17 5.26 4.24
N SER A 52 0.60 6.39 4.63
CA SER A 52 0.70 6.91 5.99
C SER A 52 0.11 5.94 7.01
N SER A 53 -1.10 5.42 6.78
CA SER A 53 -1.74 4.48 7.70
C SER A 53 -1.01 3.13 7.82
N THR A 54 -0.40 2.65 6.73
CA THR A 54 0.37 1.40 6.72
C THR A 54 1.72 1.58 7.40
N THR A 55 2.39 2.72 7.19
CA THR A 55 3.67 3.05 7.84
C THR A 55 3.51 3.28 9.35
N GLU A 56 2.42 3.92 9.80
CA GLU A 56 2.09 4.04 11.23
C GLU A 56 1.96 2.66 11.89
N ARG A 57 1.20 1.76 11.27
CA ARG A 57 1.08 0.37 11.74
C ARG A 57 2.43 -0.36 11.75
N LEU A 58 3.27 -0.14 10.74
CA LEU A 58 4.62 -0.72 10.72
C LEU A 58 5.44 -0.24 11.91
N VAL A 59 5.43 1.06 12.21
CA VAL A 59 6.13 1.63 13.37
C VAL A 59 5.66 0.96 14.67
N GLU A 60 4.35 0.77 14.85
CA GLU A 60 3.82 0.07 16.03
C GLU A 60 4.34 -1.38 16.15
N ILE A 61 4.47 -2.09 15.03
CA ILE A 61 5.04 -3.44 15.01
C ILE A 61 6.54 -3.43 15.36
N TYR A 62 7.28 -2.40 14.92
CA TYR A 62 8.70 -2.24 15.24
C TYR A 62 8.94 -1.84 16.71
N ASP A 63 8.03 -1.07 17.31
CA ASP A 63 8.08 -0.71 18.73
C ASP A 63 7.95 -1.95 19.65
N ASP A 64 7.26 -2.99 19.19
CA ASP A 64 7.24 -4.34 19.82
C ASP A 64 6.88 -4.31 21.32
N LYS A 65 5.83 -3.55 21.68
CA LYS A 65 5.39 -3.34 23.08
C LYS A 65 5.05 -4.63 23.81
N ASP A 66 4.54 -5.63 23.09
CA ASP A 66 4.14 -6.94 23.59
C ASP A 66 5.21 -8.02 23.41
N ASN A 67 6.35 -7.70 22.80
CA ASN A 67 7.42 -8.63 22.40
C ASN A 67 6.99 -9.75 21.43
N ALA A 68 5.82 -9.62 20.80
CA ALA A 68 5.29 -10.64 19.88
C ALA A 68 6.25 -10.91 18.72
N ARG A 69 6.99 -9.89 18.26
CA ARG A 69 7.96 -10.04 17.19
C ARG A 69 9.17 -10.86 17.62
N LYS A 70 9.70 -10.61 18.82
CA LYS A 70 10.81 -11.40 19.37
C LYS A 70 10.40 -12.84 19.60
N ASP A 71 9.19 -13.07 20.09
CA ASP A 71 8.66 -14.41 20.35
C ASP A 71 8.49 -15.20 19.05
N GLU A 72 7.98 -14.58 17.97
CA GLU A 72 7.90 -15.22 16.66
C GLU A 72 9.31 -15.57 16.12
N ILE A 73 10.28 -14.66 16.26
CA ILE A 73 11.67 -14.92 15.84
C ILE A 73 12.28 -16.07 16.64
N ALA A 74 12.08 -16.10 17.95
CA ALA A 74 12.57 -17.18 18.82
C ALA A 74 11.92 -18.53 18.47
N ALA A 75 10.61 -18.53 18.19
CA ALA A 75 9.88 -19.72 17.75
C ALA A 75 10.41 -20.24 16.40
N LEU A 76 10.70 -19.36 15.44
CA LEU A 76 11.34 -19.72 14.18
C LEU A 76 12.78 -20.23 14.38
N GLY A 77 13.50 -19.69 15.36
CA GLY A 77 14.83 -20.16 15.78
C GLY A 77 14.81 -21.50 16.53
N GLY A 78 13.62 -22.07 16.80
CA GLY A 78 13.46 -23.31 17.55
C GLY A 78 13.79 -23.17 19.04
N GLN A 79 13.86 -21.94 19.58
CA GLN A 79 13.95 -21.74 21.02
C GLN A 79 12.60 -22.09 21.65
N THR A 80 12.62 -23.11 22.52
CA THR A 80 11.49 -23.49 23.37
C THR A 80 11.91 -23.43 24.83
N ALA A 81 10.94 -23.40 25.75
CA ALA A 81 11.20 -23.32 27.19
C ALA A 81 12.15 -24.42 27.73
N THR A 82 12.29 -25.53 26.99
CA THR A 82 13.10 -26.70 27.34
C THR A 82 14.42 -26.83 26.55
N GLY A 83 14.76 -25.87 25.69
CA GLY A 83 15.99 -25.88 24.88
C GLY A 83 15.78 -25.48 23.42
N ILE A 84 16.82 -25.66 22.59
CA ILE A 84 16.79 -25.36 21.16
C ILE A 84 16.42 -26.64 20.38
N ASN A 85 15.22 -26.68 19.78
CA ASN A 85 14.77 -27.78 18.94
C ASN A 85 14.36 -27.27 17.54
N VAL A 86 15.37 -26.87 16.77
CA VAL A 86 15.21 -26.31 15.41
C VAL A 86 14.53 -27.28 14.44
N PHE A 87 14.81 -28.58 14.58
CA PHE A 87 14.28 -29.59 13.65
C PHE A 87 12.76 -29.71 13.73
N SER A 88 12.17 -29.64 14.93
CA SER A 88 10.71 -29.68 15.09
C SER A 88 10.02 -28.51 14.38
N ALA A 89 10.47 -27.28 14.62
CA ALA A 89 9.96 -26.07 13.97
C ALA A 89 10.08 -26.13 12.44
N PHE A 90 11.17 -26.67 11.91
CA PHE A 90 11.36 -26.86 10.47
C PHE A 90 10.31 -27.81 9.86
N TYR A 91 10.07 -28.97 10.49
CA TYR A 91 9.10 -29.93 9.98
C TYR A 91 7.67 -29.41 10.05
N ASP A 92 7.33 -28.65 11.10
CA ASP A 92 6.01 -28.02 11.21
C ASP A 92 5.77 -26.99 10.09
N ARG A 93 6.78 -26.16 9.78
CA ARG A 93 6.70 -25.22 8.65
C ARG A 93 6.64 -25.91 7.30
N LEU A 94 7.43 -26.96 7.10
CA LEU A 94 7.38 -27.74 5.86
C LEU A 94 6.00 -28.38 5.66
N LYS A 95 5.39 -28.90 6.73
CA LYS A 95 4.04 -29.46 6.70
C LYS A 95 3.01 -28.40 6.31
N GLU A 96 3.11 -27.20 6.89
CA GLU A 96 2.26 -26.06 6.58
C GLU A 96 2.31 -25.68 5.10
N ILE A 97 3.52 -25.53 4.54
CA ILE A 97 3.73 -25.20 3.11
C ILE A 97 3.12 -26.27 2.21
N ARG A 98 3.36 -27.56 2.50
CA ARG A 98 2.82 -28.68 1.71
C ARG A 98 1.30 -28.70 1.76
N GLU A 99 0.71 -28.42 2.92
CA GLU A 99 -0.74 -28.37 3.07
C GLU A 99 -1.37 -27.19 2.34
N TYR A 100 -0.71 -26.03 2.35
CA TYR A 100 -1.13 -24.87 1.57
C TYR A 100 -1.18 -25.18 0.07
N HIS A 101 -0.09 -25.71 -0.49
CA HIS A 101 -0.03 -26.08 -1.92
C HIS A 101 -1.01 -27.20 -2.29
N ARG A 102 -1.31 -28.12 -1.36
CA ARG A 102 -2.35 -29.13 -1.57
C ARG A 102 -3.75 -28.50 -1.68
N LYS A 103 -4.04 -27.52 -0.81
CA LYS A 103 -5.34 -26.81 -0.79
C LYS A 103 -5.49 -25.83 -1.96
N HIS A 104 -4.37 -25.32 -2.49
CA HIS A 104 -4.36 -24.28 -3.53
C HIS A 104 -3.57 -24.76 -4.77
N PRO A 105 -4.06 -25.79 -5.49
CA PRO A 105 -3.36 -26.34 -6.66
C PRO A 105 -3.33 -25.38 -7.86
N VAL A 106 -4.24 -24.40 -7.90
CA VAL A 106 -4.36 -23.38 -8.96
C VAL A 106 -4.01 -21.99 -8.41
N ALA A 107 -3.13 -21.90 -7.41
CA ALA A 107 -2.58 -20.61 -7.00
C ALA A 107 -1.80 -20.03 -8.20
N ARG A 108 -2.50 -19.23 -9.02
CA ARG A 108 -1.92 -18.51 -10.14
C ARG A 108 -0.85 -17.60 -9.54
N VAL A 109 0.36 -17.66 -10.08
CA VAL A 109 1.37 -16.64 -9.81
C VAL A 109 0.79 -15.36 -10.42
N VAL A 110 0.16 -14.55 -9.59
CA VAL A 110 -0.26 -13.23 -10.01
C VAL A 110 1.03 -12.42 -10.09
N ASP A 111 1.39 -12.02 -11.30
CA ASP A 111 2.46 -11.06 -11.48
C ASP A 111 2.03 -9.78 -10.75
N ALA A 112 2.91 -9.22 -9.91
CA ALA A 112 2.62 -8.03 -9.13
C ALA A 112 2.17 -6.83 -10.00
N ASN A 113 2.40 -6.89 -11.30
CA ASN A 113 1.92 -5.91 -12.27
C ASN A 113 0.46 -6.08 -12.72
N ASP A 114 -0.08 -7.31 -12.76
CA ASP A 114 -1.37 -7.60 -13.42
C ASP A 114 -2.59 -7.11 -12.63
N ASP A 115 -2.57 -7.18 -11.30
CA ASP A 115 -3.69 -6.74 -10.44
C ASP A 115 -3.85 -5.20 -10.41
N PHE A 116 -2.80 -4.46 -10.75
CA PHE A 116 -2.76 -3.00 -10.54
C PHE A 116 -3.21 -2.18 -11.76
N GLU A 117 -3.21 -2.75 -12.96
CA GLU A 117 -3.93 -2.13 -14.09
C GLU A 117 -5.44 -2.06 -13.83
N ALA A 118 -5.98 -2.94 -12.97
CA ALA A 118 -7.38 -2.90 -12.56
C ALA A 118 -7.65 -1.75 -11.58
N LEU A 119 -6.78 -1.51 -10.61
CA LEU A 119 -6.89 -0.39 -9.65
C LEU A 119 -6.82 0.99 -10.32
N LEU A 120 -6.04 1.14 -11.40
CA LEU A 120 -5.99 2.38 -12.19
C LEU A 120 -7.30 2.68 -12.94
N LYS A 121 -8.15 1.67 -13.17
CA LYS A 121 -9.44 1.79 -13.86
C LYS A 121 -10.59 2.12 -12.92
N GLU A 122 -10.42 1.96 -11.61
CA GLU A 122 -11.42 2.38 -10.64
C GLU A 122 -11.47 3.91 -10.59
N GLU A 123 -12.46 4.48 -11.27
CA GLU A 123 -12.72 5.92 -11.22
C GLU A 123 -13.11 6.29 -9.78
N PRO A 124 -12.38 7.22 -9.13
CA PRO A 124 -12.80 7.68 -7.81
C PRO A 124 -14.14 8.41 -7.96
N GLN A 125 -15.15 8.02 -7.19
CA GLN A 125 -16.41 8.76 -7.11
C GLN A 125 -16.15 10.13 -6.50
N ILE A 126 -16.08 11.16 -7.34
CA ILE A 126 -16.00 12.55 -6.91
C ILE A 126 -17.42 13.11 -6.87
N GLU A 127 -17.98 13.29 -5.68
CA GLU A 127 -19.20 14.08 -5.50
C GLU A 127 -18.86 15.57 -5.67
N PHE A 128 -19.17 16.13 -6.84
CA PHE A 128 -18.93 17.54 -7.12
C PHE A 128 -20.25 18.30 -7.20
N SER A 129 -20.50 19.22 -6.26
CA SER A 129 -21.54 20.25 -6.43
C SER A 129 -21.04 21.28 -7.45
N GLY A 130 -21.79 21.51 -8.54
CA GLY A 130 -21.36 22.23 -9.76
C GLY A 130 -20.94 23.69 -9.59
N GLU A 131 -20.99 24.24 -8.38
CA GLU A 131 -20.74 25.63 -8.02
C GLU A 131 -19.25 25.97 -7.88
N VAL A 132 -18.39 24.99 -7.52
CA VAL A 132 -16.95 25.23 -7.26
C VAL A 132 -16.13 25.43 -8.57
N LEU A 133 -16.63 24.96 -9.71
CA LEU A 133 -16.00 25.18 -11.03
C LEU A 133 -16.00 26.66 -11.42
N SER A 134 -17.06 27.40 -11.07
CA SER A 134 -17.23 28.82 -11.40
C SER A 134 -16.21 29.73 -10.71
N LEU A 135 -15.84 29.41 -9.47
CA LEU A 135 -14.90 30.19 -8.66
C LEU A 135 -13.45 30.02 -9.12
N SER A 136 -13.08 28.84 -9.64
CA SER A 136 -11.72 28.63 -10.17
C SER A 136 -11.46 29.40 -11.48
N LEU A 137 -12.48 29.56 -12.33
CA LEU A 137 -12.36 30.37 -13.55
C LEU A 137 -12.29 31.87 -13.25
N SER A 138 -12.99 32.35 -12.21
CA SER A 138 -12.97 33.78 -11.84
C SER A 138 -11.67 34.19 -11.14
N LEU A 139 -11.06 33.33 -10.32
CA LEU A 139 -9.76 33.64 -9.70
C LEU A 139 -8.61 33.66 -10.72
N SER A 140 -8.64 32.80 -11.76
CA SER A 140 -7.60 32.81 -12.80
C SER A 140 -7.66 34.05 -13.69
N THR A 141 -8.83 34.68 -13.86
CA THR A 141 -8.97 35.94 -14.63
C THR A 141 -8.63 37.17 -13.78
N CYS A 142 -8.84 37.13 -12.47
CA CYS A 142 -8.51 38.23 -11.57
C CYS A 142 -6.99 38.44 -11.40
N ALA A 143 -6.18 37.37 -11.49
CA ALA A 143 -4.73 37.45 -11.33
C ALA A 143 -3.98 38.08 -12.53
N CYS A 144 -4.60 38.17 -13.70
CA CYS A 144 -3.93 38.67 -14.91
C CYS A 144 -4.03 40.21 -15.08
N VAL A 145 -4.92 40.89 -14.35
CA VAL A 145 -5.13 42.34 -14.49
C VAL A 145 -4.21 43.17 -13.58
N ILE A 146 -3.58 42.57 -12.56
CA ILE A 146 -2.81 43.30 -11.54
C ILE A 146 -1.33 43.50 -11.93
N THR A 147 -0.81 42.81 -12.95
CA THR A 147 0.62 42.86 -13.33
C THR A 147 0.99 43.76 -14.52
N THR A 148 0.06 44.53 -15.08
CA THR A 148 0.35 45.43 -16.24
C THR A 148 0.34 46.92 -15.94
N HIS A 149 0.37 47.32 -14.67
CA HIS A 149 0.55 48.72 -14.28
C HIS A 149 1.48 48.82 -13.07
N TRP A 150 2.78 48.66 -13.31
CA TRP A 150 3.90 49.34 -12.63
C TRP A 150 5.16 49.15 -13.47
#